data_AF-A0A2M6ZS19-F1
#
_entry.id   AF-A0A2M6ZS19-F1
#
_cell.length_a   1.000
_cell.length_b   1.000
_cell.length_c   1.000
_cell.angle_alpha   90.00
_cell.angle_beta   90.00
_cell.angle_gamma   90.00
#
_symmetry.space_group_name_H-M   'P 1'
#
loop_
_entity.id
_entity.type
_entity.pdbx_description
1 polymer ?
#
loop_
_entity_poly.entity_id
_entity_poly.type
_entity_poly.pdbx_seq_one_letter_code
_entity_poly.pdbx_strand_id
1 'polypeptide(L)'
;MGLKKEKIIKRYQNRKLYDTEESCYVTLEDISEMIKMGDDVQVVDNHSKEDLTAITLAQIILEEQRKKTNPLPLQTFREIIQSGGETL
;
A
#
# COMPACT_ATOMS: atom_id res chain seq x y z
N MET A 1 -3.74 -7.87 -24.57
CA MET A 1 -3.69 -7.42 -23.16
C MET A 1 -2.43 -8.01 -22.56
N GLY A 2 -1.39 -7.20 -22.38
CA GLY A 2 -0.20 -7.65 -21.66
C GLY A 2 -0.59 -7.87 -20.20
N LEU A 3 -0.19 -9.01 -19.63
CA LEU A 3 -0.31 -9.25 -18.19
C LEU A 3 0.38 -8.08 -17.47
N LYS A 4 -0.40 -7.24 -16.80
CA LYS A 4 0.12 -6.19 -15.94
C LYS A 4 0.84 -6.92 -14.80
N LYS A 5 2.16 -6.84 -14.81
CA LYS A 5 2.99 -7.61 -13.90
C LYS A 5 2.90 -6.96 -12.52
N GLU A 6 2.42 -7.71 -11.55
CA GLU A 6 2.32 -7.28 -10.16
C GLU A 6 3.72 -7.04 -9.59
N LYS A 7 3.96 -5.86 -9.04
CA LYS A 7 5.20 -5.50 -8.35
C LYS A 7 5.18 -6.09 -6.95
N ILE A 8 6.13 -6.98 -6.65
CA ILE A 8 6.23 -7.61 -5.33
C ILE A 8 7.22 -6.84 -4.47
N ILE A 9 6.71 -6.27 -3.39
CA ILE A 9 7.48 -5.61 -2.34
C ILE A 9 7.60 -6.54 -1.14
N LYS A 10 8.83 -6.85 -0.73
CA LYS A 10 9.10 -7.63 0.48
C LYS A 10 9.24 -6.71 1.68
N ARG A 11 8.46 -6.97 2.73
CA ARG A 11 8.58 -6.31 4.02
C ARG A 11 9.43 -7.14 4.96
N TYR A 12 10.43 -6.51 5.57
CA TYR A 12 11.31 -7.14 6.56
C TYR A 12 10.90 -6.74 7.99
N GLN A 13 11.35 -7.50 8.98
CA GLN A 13 10.99 -7.30 10.40
C GLN A 13 11.34 -5.90 10.93
N ASN A 14 12.39 -5.26 10.40
CA ASN A 14 12.76 -3.87 10.68
C ASN A 14 11.94 -2.83 9.89
N ARG A 15 10.79 -3.24 9.34
CA ARG A 15 9.87 -2.46 8.48
C ARG A 15 10.49 -1.96 7.17
N LYS A 16 11.69 -2.40 6.80
CA LYS A 16 12.25 -2.10 5.48
C LYS A 16 11.40 -2.76 4.38
N LEU A 17 11.18 -2.02 3.31
CA LEU A 17 10.44 -2.45 2.13
C LEU A 17 11.45 -2.60 0.99
N TYR A 18 11.39 -3.72 0.27
CA TYR A 18 12.33 -4.06 -0.79
C TYR A 18 11.58 -4.42 -2.06
N ASP A 19 11.80 -3.65 -3.12
CA ASP A 19 11.28 -3.96 -4.45
C ASP A 19 12.10 -5.10 -5.05
N THR A 20 11.43 -6.21 -5.36
CA THR A 20 12.08 -7.40 -5.91
C THR A 20 12.38 -7.31 -7.40
N GLU A 21 11.76 -6.37 -8.13
CA GLU A 21 12.01 -6.13 -9.54
C GLU A 21 13.16 -5.14 -9.74
N GLU A 22 13.13 -4.00 -9.03
CA GLU A 22 14.20 -2.99 -9.09
C GLU A 22 15.38 -3.31 -8.18
N SER A 23 15.25 -4.35 -7.34
CA SER A 23 16.28 -4.84 -6.44
C SER A 23 16.80 -3.77 -5.46
N CYS A 24 15.93 -2.85 -5.04
CA CYS A 24 16.26 -1.71 -4.19
C CYS A 24 15.33 -1.61 -2.97
N TYR A 25 15.76 -0.83 -1.97
CA TYR A 25 14.88 -0.47 -0.85
C TYR A 25 14.01 0.72 -1.25
N VAL A 26 12.74 0.64 -0.89
CA VAL A 26 11.74 1.67 -1.16
C VAL A 26 11.07 2.13 0.13
N THR A 27 10.39 3.25 0.08
CA THR A 27 9.60 3.83 1.16
C THR A 27 8.10 3.65 0.91
N LEU A 28 7.27 3.98 1.89
CA LEU A 28 5.82 4.05 1.71
C LEU A 28 5.40 5.14 0.72
N GLU A 29 6.23 6.19 0.55
CA GLU A 29 6.02 7.25 -0.43
C GLU A 29 6.25 6.74 -1.85
N ASP A 30 7.35 6.02 -2.08
CA ASP A 30 7.64 5.40 -3.37
C ASP A 30 6.52 4.44 -3.80
N ILE A 31 6.02 3.61 -2.88
CA ILE A 31 4.89 2.72 -3.13
C ILE A 31 3.61 3.52 -3.45
N SER A 32 3.36 4.63 -2.75
CA SER A 32 2.25 5.54 -3.04
C SER A 32 2.34 6.08 -4.47
N GLU A 33 3.53 6.46 -4.93
CA GLU A 33 3.77 6.95 -6.29
C GLU A 33 3.58 5.85 -7.33
N MET A 34 4.11 4.64 -7.11
CA MET A 34 3.87 3.48 -7.98
C MET A 34 2.37 3.24 -8.20
N ILE A 35 1.58 3.20 -7.13
CA ILE A 35 0.12 2.99 -7.22
C ILE A 35 -0.56 4.15 -7.98
N LYS A 36 -0.13 5.39 -7.75
CA LYS A 36 -0.66 6.58 -8.48
C LYS A 36 -0.29 6.55 -9.96
N MET A 37 0.86 6.00 -10.32
CA MET A 37 1.28 5.74 -11.71
C MET A 37 0.50 4.59 -12.35
N GLY A 38 -0.30 3.89 -11.55
CA GLY A 38 -1.14 2.80 -11.98
C GLY A 38 -0.40 1.46 -11.95
N ASP A 39 0.70 1.30 -11.21
CA ASP A 39 1.27 -0.02 -10.94
C ASP A 39 0.35 -0.84 -10.01
N ASP A 40 0.40 -2.15 -10.15
CA ASP A 40 -0.26 -3.10 -9.25
C ASP A 40 0.78 -3.59 -8.24
N VAL A 41 0.60 -3.31 -6.95
CA VAL A 41 1.62 -3.54 -5.92
C VAL A 41 1.10 -4.53 -4.88
N GLN A 42 1.85 -5.62 -4.68
CA GLN A 42 1.63 -6.58 -3.61
C GLN A 42 2.75 -6.48 -2.58
N VAL A 43 2.40 -6.44 -1.30
CA VAL A 43 3.36 -6.34 -0.19
C VAL A 43 3.30 -7.62 0.62
N VAL A 44 4.42 -8.33 0.72
CA VAL A 44 4.50 -9.65 1.37
C VAL A 44 5.53 -9.64 2.49
N ASP A 45 5.21 -10.24 3.64
CA ASP A 45 6.20 -10.45 4.71
C ASP A 45 7.32 -11.39 4.23
N ASN A 46 8.57 -10.96 4.37
CA ASN A 46 9.70 -11.75 3.89
C ASN A 46 9.86 -13.07 4.64
N HIS A 47 9.49 -13.13 5.92
CA HIS A 47 9.66 -14.33 6.76
C HIS A 47 8.43 -15.24 6.67
N SER A 48 7.25 -14.72 7.02
CA SER A 48 5.99 -15.46 7.14
C SER A 48 5.29 -15.69 5.80
N LYS A 49 5.64 -14.93 4.75
CA LYS A 49 4.93 -14.91 3.45
C LYS A 49 3.48 -14.44 3.52
N GLU A 50 3.10 -13.80 4.61
CA GLU A 50 1.78 -13.20 4.79
C GLU A 50 1.60 -12.03 3.81
N ASP A 51 0.40 -11.92 3.21
CA ASP A 51 0.02 -10.73 2.46
C ASP A 51 -0.25 -9.57 3.43
N LEU A 52 0.56 -8.53 3.30
CA LEU A 52 0.48 -7.32 4.09
C LEU A 52 -0.03 -6.14 3.24
N THR A 53 -0.53 -6.39 2.04
CA THR A 53 -0.90 -5.37 1.06
C THR A 53 -1.94 -4.42 1.65
N ALA A 54 -3.05 -4.95 2.18
CA ALA A 54 -4.11 -4.12 2.78
C ALA A 54 -3.60 -3.25 3.95
N ILE A 55 -2.77 -3.83 4.81
CA ILE A 55 -2.21 -3.13 5.98
C ILE A 55 -1.27 -2.01 5.52
N THR A 56 -0.43 -2.27 4.52
CA THR A 56 0.50 -1.28 3.98
C THR A 56 -0.24 -0.16 3.25
N LEU A 57 -1.27 -0.46 2.47
CA LEU A 57 -2.11 0.57 1.84
C LEU A 57 -2.80 1.47 2.87
N ALA A 58 -3.33 0.89 3.95
CA ALA A 58 -3.92 1.66 5.05
C ALA A 58 -2.88 2.59 5.71
N GLN A 59 -1.64 2.14 5.88
CA GLN A 59 -0.55 2.97 6.39
C GLN A 59 -0.23 4.14 5.45
N ILE A 60 -0.15 3.90 4.14
CA ILE A 60 0.08 4.95 3.13
C ILE A 60 -1.02 6.01 3.20
N ILE A 61 -2.30 5.58 3.25
CA ILE A 61 -3.43 6.50 3.38
C ILE A 61 -3.29 7.35 4.64
N LEU A 62 -2.98 6.74 5.78
CA LEU A 62 -2.80 7.46 7.05
C LEU A 62 -1.67 8.49 6.99
N GLU A 63 -0.53 8.14 6.39
CA GLU A 63 0.60 9.09 6.25
C GLU A 63 0.28 10.24 5.30
N GLU A 64 -0.39 9.98 4.18
CA GLU A 64 -0.86 11.00 3.26
C GLU A 64 -1.84 11.97 3.95
N GLN A 65 -2.71 11.48 4.84
CA GLN A 65 -3.61 12.34 5.62
C GLN A 65 -2.85 13.27 6.58
N ARG A 66 -1.76 12.79 7.18
CA ARG A 66 -0.94 13.60 8.11
C ARG A 66 -0.13 14.67 7.39
N LYS A 67 0.21 14.46 6.12
CA LYS A 67 1.02 15.38 5.30
C LYS A 67 0.18 16.44 4.55
N LYS A 68 -1.11 16.19 4.27
CA LYS A 68 -1.93 17.02 3.37
C LYS A 68 -2.75 18.12 4.04
N THR A 69 -2.95 19.20 3.27
CA THR A 69 -3.91 20.29 3.53
C THR A 69 -5.36 19.91 3.17
N ASN A 70 -5.57 18.88 2.32
CA ASN A 70 -6.89 18.43 1.89
C ASN A 70 -7.15 16.95 2.27
N PRO A 71 -7.51 16.69 3.53
CA PRO A 71 -7.80 15.36 4.03
C PRO A 71 -9.04 14.74 3.37
N LEU A 72 -9.13 13.41 3.38
CA LEU A 72 -10.35 12.69 3.03
C LEU A 72 -11.50 13.19 3.94
N PRO A 73 -12.71 13.39 3.41
CA PRO A 73 -13.86 13.78 4.22
C PRO A 73 -14.14 12.75 5.32
N LEU A 74 -14.49 13.22 6.53
CA LEU A 74 -14.87 12.36 7.66
C LEU A 74 -15.99 11.37 7.31
N GLN A 75 -16.89 11.74 6.40
CA GLN A 75 -17.95 10.87 5.90
C GLN A 75 -17.39 9.61 5.24
N THR A 76 -16.38 9.75 4.37
CA THR A 76 -15.68 8.63 3.71
C THR A 76 -15.09 7.65 4.71
N PHE A 77 -14.43 8.15 5.77
CA PHE A 77 -13.89 7.28 6.81
C PHE A 77 -14.99 6.53 7.55
N ARG A 78 -16.11 7.19 7.83
CA ARG A 78 -17.27 6.58 8.48
C ARG A 78 -17.88 5.49 7.60
N GLU A 79 -18.00 5.72 6.30
CA GLU A 79 -18.49 4.73 5.34
C GLU A 79 -17.58 3.50 5.30
N ILE A 80 -16.25 3.67 5.26
CA ILE A 80 -15.29 2.55 5.29
C ILE A 80 -15.44 1.71 6.58
N ILE A 81 -15.64 2.36 7.72
CA ILE A 81 -15.83 1.65 9.01
C ILE A 81 -17.20 0.94 9.05
N GLN A 82 -18.25 1.59 8.53
CA GLN A 82 -19.61 1.05 8.51
C GLN A 82 -19.79 -0.10 7.53
N SER A 83 -19.08 -0.07 6.40
CA SER A 83 -19.09 -1.17 5.42
C SER A 83 -18.26 -2.36 5.89
N GLY A 84 -17.45 -2.25 6.95
CA GLY A 84 -16.66 -3.37 7.48
C GLY A 84 -15.62 -3.92 6.49
N GLY A 85 -15.32 -3.19 5.41
CA GLY A 85 -14.53 -3.71 4.29
C GLY A 85 -15.33 -4.55 3.28
N GLU A 86 -16.63 -4.75 3.47
CA GLU A 86 -17.53 -5.26 2.42
C GLU A 86 -17.86 -4.10 1.47
N THR A 87 -16.97 -3.87 0.51
CA THR A 87 -17.30 -3.08 -0.68
C THR A 87 -17.24 -4.01 -1.89
N LEU A 88 -18.43 -4.43 -2.32
CA LEU A 88 -18.87 -4.95 -3.65
C LEU A 88 -17.85 -5.70 -4.53
#